data_AF-A0A3D0NP36-F1
#
_entry.id   AF-A0A3D0NP36-F1
#
_cell.length_a   1.000
_cell.length_b   1.000
_cell.length_c   1.000
_cell.angle_alpha   90.00
_cell.angle_beta   90.00
_cell.angle_gamma   90.00
#
_symmetry.space_group_name_H-M   'P 1'
#
loop_
_entity.id
_entity.type
_entity.pdbx_description
1 polymer ?
#
loop_
_entity_poly.entity_id
_entity_poly.type
_entity_poly.pdbx_seq_one_letter_code
_entity_poly.pdbx_strand_id
1 'polypeptide(L)'
;MDKSCRHFPTKYAVKAGVWMICITGDIHGEYARFEHKKLKSLKEGDCLIVCGDFGFLWNDSPQERAMLKKISERRYRILFVDGTHENFALLKRYPVSELYGGRVQKITDHIIHLLRGEIYTIEGHTFFTFGGGDSTDKDFRLDNGTWYCEEQPSPAEMAYAVRNLTAAGRQVDYIVTHQPAMKERALVEGIVPRTPLTDFLDELSHAVRYERWYFGSLHKNKRLPHAHSLFTDIVTVGK
;
A
#
# COMPACT_ATOMS: atom_id res chain seq x y z
N MET A 1 14.35 42.84 35.90
CA MET A 1 14.55 41.40 35.59
C MET A 1 13.28 40.72 36.07
N ASP A 2 12.37 40.22 35.25
CA ASP A 2 12.55 39.35 34.09
C ASP A 2 11.47 39.65 33.03
N LYS A 3 11.92 39.80 31.79
CA LYS A 3 11.09 39.88 30.58
C LYS A 3 11.32 38.56 29.86
N SER A 4 10.35 37.63 29.84
CA SER A 4 10.05 36.77 28.67
C SER A 4 9.07 35.64 28.96
N CYS A 5 7.77 35.96 29.09
CA CYS A 5 6.75 34.97 28.71
C CYS A 5 6.38 35.25 27.24
N ARG A 6 7.16 34.66 26.31
CA ARG A 6 6.87 34.74 24.87
C ARG A 6 5.67 33.84 24.59
N HIS A 7 4.49 34.46 24.54
CA HIS A 7 3.29 33.87 23.97
C HIS A 7 3.56 33.62 22.48
N PHE A 8 3.75 32.35 22.09
CA PHE A 8 3.79 31.96 20.69
C PHE A 8 2.35 32.07 20.14
N PRO A 9 2.10 32.87 19.11
CA PRO A 9 0.77 32.91 18.52
C PRO A 9 0.53 31.61 17.76
N THR A 10 -0.37 30.76 18.26
CA THR A 10 -0.99 29.64 17.53
C THR A 10 -1.80 30.21 16.37
N LYS A 11 -1.14 30.43 15.22
CA LYS A 11 -1.72 31.05 14.02
C LYS A 11 -2.34 30.08 13.02
N TYR A 12 -2.60 28.84 13.41
CA TYR A 12 -3.31 27.90 12.55
C TYR A 12 -4.39 27.18 13.35
N ALA A 13 -5.59 27.75 13.32
CA ALA A 13 -6.79 26.96 13.51
C ALA A 13 -6.77 25.87 12.43
N VAL A 14 -6.69 24.60 12.86
CA VAL A 14 -6.84 23.45 11.96
C VAL A 14 -8.26 23.51 11.43
N LYS A 15 -8.46 24.00 10.21
CA LYS A 15 -9.71 23.73 9.50
C LYS A 15 -9.78 22.21 9.35
N ALA A 16 -10.86 21.60 9.84
CA ALA A 16 -11.18 20.22 9.52
C ALA A 16 -11.39 20.15 7.99
N GLY A 17 -10.33 19.81 7.27
CA GLY A 17 -10.39 19.49 5.85
C GLY A 17 -10.90 18.08 5.71
N VAL A 18 -11.77 17.85 4.73
CA VAL A 18 -12.02 16.49 4.22
C VAL A 18 -10.83 16.17 3.32
N TRP A 19 -9.95 15.27 3.74
CA TRP A 19 -8.78 14.89 2.97
C TRP A 19 -9.14 13.75 2.00
N MET A 20 -8.50 13.73 0.83
CA MET A 20 -8.76 12.76 -0.23
C MET A 20 -7.85 11.55 -0.10
N ILE A 21 -8.42 10.35 -0.24
CA ILE A 21 -7.67 9.10 -0.39
C ILE A 21 -7.77 8.65 -1.84
N CYS A 22 -6.63 8.57 -2.52
CA CYS A 22 -6.52 7.98 -3.85
C CYS A 22 -5.87 6.60 -3.79
N ILE A 23 -6.24 5.70 -4.71
CA ILE A 23 -5.65 4.36 -4.82
C ILE A 23 -5.27 4.08 -6.27
N THR A 24 -4.11 3.46 -6.48
CA THR A 24 -3.57 3.01 -7.78
C THR A 24 -2.79 1.70 -7.58
N GLY A 25 -2.41 0.99 -8.65
CA GLY A 25 -1.49 -0.15 -8.57
C GLY A 25 -0.18 0.09 -9.30
N ASP A 26 0.79 -0.78 -9.00
CA ASP A 26 1.93 -1.17 -9.85
C ASP A 26 2.61 0.00 -10.57
N ILE A 27 3.26 0.86 -9.78
CA ILE A 27 3.97 2.04 -10.31
C ILE A 27 5.30 1.62 -10.98
N HIS A 28 5.92 0.53 -10.55
CA HIS A 28 7.13 -0.03 -11.18
C HIS A 28 8.27 0.99 -11.34
N GLY A 29 8.43 1.92 -10.40
CA GLY A 29 9.47 2.95 -10.48
C GLY A 29 9.23 4.01 -11.56
N GLU A 30 8.07 4.03 -12.20
CA GLU A 30 7.75 4.97 -13.27
C GLU A 30 7.36 6.34 -12.71
N TYR A 31 8.35 7.24 -12.55
CA TYR A 31 8.11 8.58 -11.99
C TYR A 31 7.01 9.38 -12.72
N ALA A 32 6.85 9.18 -14.03
CA ALA A 32 5.82 9.85 -14.84
C ALA A 32 4.40 9.60 -14.33
N ARG A 33 4.16 8.48 -13.64
CA ARG A 33 2.88 8.15 -12.99
C ARG A 33 2.40 9.24 -12.04
N PHE A 34 3.31 9.88 -11.31
CA PHE A 34 2.98 10.97 -10.38
C PHE A 34 2.61 12.28 -11.07
N GLU A 35 2.82 12.40 -12.38
CA GLU A 35 2.46 13.59 -13.16
C GLU A 35 1.00 13.58 -13.62
N HIS A 36 0.26 12.50 -13.35
CA HIS A 36 -1.15 12.37 -13.66
C HIS A 36 -1.96 13.52 -13.01
N LYS A 37 -2.89 14.10 -13.79
CA LYS A 37 -3.67 15.30 -13.39
C LYS A 37 -4.33 15.16 -12.01
N LYS A 38 -4.86 13.98 -11.71
CA LYS A 38 -5.52 13.68 -10.42
C LYS A 38 -4.57 13.72 -9.23
N LEU A 39 -3.34 13.21 -9.40
CA LEU A 39 -2.33 13.25 -8.34
C LEU A 39 -1.76 14.66 -8.18
N LYS A 40 -1.61 15.40 -9.28
CA LYS A 40 -1.22 16.82 -9.25
C LYS A 40 -2.23 17.71 -8.50
N SER A 41 -3.50 17.32 -8.44
CA SER A 41 -4.53 18.07 -7.71
C SER A 41 -4.58 17.77 -6.21
N LEU A 42 -3.87 16.75 -5.73
CA LEU A 42 -3.81 16.41 -4.31
C LEU A 42 -3.05 17.47 -3.50
N LYS A 43 -3.45 17.62 -2.25
CA LYS A 43 -3.02 18.65 -1.31
C LYS A 43 -2.41 18.02 -0.06
N GLU A 44 -1.89 18.89 0.80
CA GLU A 44 -1.49 18.54 2.16
C GLU A 44 -2.65 17.87 2.89
N GLY A 45 -2.39 16.73 3.53
CA GLY A 45 -3.39 15.88 4.18
C GLY A 45 -3.94 14.76 3.30
N ASP A 46 -3.93 14.91 1.98
CA ASP A 46 -4.35 13.85 1.06
C ASP A 46 -3.33 12.70 1.05
N CYS A 47 -3.75 11.52 0.62
CA CYS A 47 -2.84 10.40 0.39
C CYS A 47 -3.12 9.63 -0.89
N LEU A 48 -2.07 8.97 -1.38
CA LEU A 48 -2.11 7.97 -2.44
C LEU A 48 -1.70 6.62 -1.85
N ILE A 49 -2.52 5.60 -2.03
CA ILE A 49 -2.19 4.20 -1.69
C ILE A 49 -1.86 3.45 -2.97
N VAL A 50 -0.72 2.75 -2.99
CA VAL A 50 -0.23 1.94 -4.11
C VAL A 50 -0.37 0.44 -3.77
N CYS A 51 -1.09 -0.30 -4.62
CA CYS A 51 -1.39 -1.73 -4.49
C CYS A 51 -0.21 -2.65 -4.89
N GLY A 52 0.96 -2.49 -4.27
CA GLY A 52 2.14 -3.28 -4.62
C GLY A 52 3.03 -2.67 -5.70
N ASP A 53 4.22 -3.24 -5.85
CA ASP A 53 5.19 -2.94 -6.89
C ASP A 53 5.45 -1.43 -7.02
N PHE A 54 5.80 -0.80 -5.90
CA PHE A 54 6.14 0.63 -5.87
C PHE A 54 7.35 0.94 -6.76
N GLY A 55 8.36 0.05 -6.73
CA GLY A 55 9.45 0.00 -7.71
C GLY A 55 10.55 1.06 -7.59
N PHE A 56 10.66 1.77 -6.46
CA PHE A 56 11.73 2.77 -6.21
C PHE A 56 12.76 2.36 -5.14
N LEU A 57 12.76 1.10 -4.69
CA LEU A 57 13.61 0.62 -3.59
C LEU A 57 14.37 -0.65 -4.00
N TRP A 58 15.62 -0.50 -4.40
CA TRP A 58 16.40 -1.57 -5.01
C TRP A 58 17.82 -1.69 -4.49
N ASN A 59 18.55 -0.59 -4.36
CA ASN A 59 19.98 -0.66 -4.05
C ASN A 59 20.50 0.45 -3.14
N ASP A 60 19.63 1.37 -2.70
CA ASP A 60 20.02 2.54 -1.90
C ASP A 60 21.20 3.30 -2.55
N SER A 61 21.18 3.40 -3.88
CA SER A 61 22.15 4.22 -4.61
C SER A 61 21.88 5.71 -4.38
N PRO A 62 22.87 6.60 -4.60
CA PRO A 62 22.64 8.04 -4.59
C PRO A 62 21.51 8.50 -5.52
N GLN A 63 21.35 7.83 -6.67
CA GLN A 63 20.31 8.07 -7.66
C GLN A 63 18.92 7.71 -7.10
N GLU A 64 18.81 6.55 -6.45
CA GLU A 64 17.59 6.10 -5.78
C GLU A 64 17.19 7.08 -4.67
N ARG A 65 18.13 7.45 -3.79
CA ARG A 65 17.87 8.44 -2.73
C ARG A 65 17.45 9.80 -3.28
N ALA A 66 18.06 10.26 -4.38
CA ALA A 66 17.65 11.50 -5.04
C ALA A 66 16.24 11.39 -5.62
N MET A 67 15.88 10.24 -6.21
CA MET A 67 14.53 9.98 -6.71
C MET A 67 13.50 9.96 -5.57
N LEU A 68 13.76 9.23 -4.49
CA LEU A 68 12.89 9.19 -3.31
C LEU A 68 12.72 10.57 -2.67
N LYS A 69 13.79 11.38 -2.62
CA LYS A 69 13.71 12.77 -2.17
C LYS A 69 12.77 13.59 -3.07
N LYS A 70 12.93 13.49 -4.39
CA LYS A 70 12.06 14.18 -5.37
C LYS A 70 10.60 13.74 -5.25
N ILE A 71 10.34 12.44 -5.06
CA ILE A 71 9.00 11.91 -4.82
C ILE A 71 8.43 12.41 -3.48
N SER A 72 9.29 12.62 -2.47
CA SER A 72 8.88 13.15 -1.16
C SER A 72 8.55 14.64 -1.17
N GLU A 73 8.81 15.37 -2.26
CA GLU A 73 8.41 16.78 -2.42
C GLU A 73 6.93 16.93 -2.83
N ARG A 74 6.21 15.82 -3.04
CA ARG A 74 4.77 15.86 -3.28
C ARG A 74 4.04 16.35 -2.04
N ARG A 75 2.96 17.11 -2.27
CA ARG A 75 2.12 17.69 -1.21
C ARG A 75 1.25 16.67 -0.48
N TYR A 76 1.19 15.44 -0.96
CA TYR A 76 0.37 14.37 -0.41
C TYR A 76 1.26 13.23 0.03
N ARG A 77 0.81 12.44 0.99
CA ARG A 77 1.56 11.28 1.46
C ARG A 77 1.36 10.10 0.50
N ILE A 78 2.43 9.36 0.25
CA ILE A 78 2.42 8.14 -0.55
C ILE A 78 2.53 6.96 0.40
N LEU A 79 1.54 6.10 0.35
CA LEU A 79 1.46 4.85 1.08
C LEU A 79 1.55 3.72 0.05
N PHE A 80 2.23 2.63 0.38
CA PHE A 80 2.23 1.45 -0.48
C PHE A 80 2.19 0.19 0.34
N VAL A 81 1.54 -0.83 -0.21
CA VAL A 81 1.68 -2.22 0.22
C VAL A 81 2.80 -2.83 -0.62
N ASP A 82 3.57 -3.78 -0.10
CA ASP A 82 4.55 -4.53 -0.89
C ASP A 82 3.86 -5.49 -1.89
N GLY A 83 4.51 -5.73 -3.03
CA GLY A 83 4.15 -6.71 -4.05
C GLY A 83 5.22 -7.79 -4.21
N THR A 84 5.55 -8.11 -5.46
CA THR A 84 6.58 -9.10 -5.78
C THR A 84 7.90 -8.45 -6.18
N HIS A 85 7.86 -7.23 -6.70
CA HIS A 85 9.01 -6.50 -7.21
C HIS A 85 9.52 -5.45 -6.21
N GLU A 86 9.86 -5.91 -5.00
CA GLU A 86 10.60 -5.11 -4.02
C GLU A 86 11.89 -5.79 -3.56
N ASN A 87 12.86 -4.97 -3.14
CA ASN A 87 14.00 -5.46 -2.38
C ASN A 87 13.62 -5.63 -0.89
N PHE A 88 13.20 -6.84 -0.51
CA PHE A 88 12.82 -7.16 0.87
C PHE A 88 13.98 -7.05 1.86
N ALA A 89 15.22 -7.34 1.43
CA ALA A 89 16.40 -7.18 2.27
C ALA A 89 16.68 -5.70 2.60
N LEU A 90 16.38 -4.79 1.68
CA LEU A 90 16.45 -3.34 1.90
C LEU A 90 15.27 -2.87 2.74
N LEU A 91 14.04 -3.28 2.42
CA LEU A 91 12.84 -2.92 3.19
C LEU A 91 12.99 -3.24 4.67
N LYS A 92 13.52 -4.43 5.01
CA LYS A 92 13.77 -4.85 6.41
C LYS A 92 14.71 -3.93 7.20
N ARG A 93 15.53 -3.10 6.54
CA ARG A 93 16.44 -2.16 7.21
C ARG A 93 15.73 -0.90 7.70
N TYR A 94 14.57 -0.56 7.13
CA TYR A 94 13.82 0.61 7.56
C TYR A 94 13.16 0.36 8.92
N PRO A 95 13.24 1.34 9.84
CA PRO A 95 12.69 1.18 11.18
C PRO A 95 11.17 1.06 11.12
N VAL A 96 10.64 0.17 11.96
CA VAL A 96 9.20 0.06 12.18
C VAL A 96 8.78 1.14 13.18
N SER A 97 7.70 1.84 12.87
CA SER A 97 7.06 2.83 13.74
C SER A 97 5.54 2.68 13.64
N GLU A 98 4.79 3.48 14.40
CA GLU A 98 3.32 3.48 14.33
C GLU A 98 2.81 4.70 13.56
N LEU A 99 1.83 4.46 12.68
CA LEU A 99 1.09 5.50 11.96
C LEU A 99 -0.30 4.95 11.61
N TYR A 100 -1.32 5.81 11.61
CA TYR A 100 -2.70 5.44 11.27
C TYR A 100 -3.25 4.25 12.09
N GLY A 101 -2.76 4.06 13.32
CA GLY A 101 -3.20 2.97 14.20
C GLY A 101 -2.55 1.60 13.94
N GLY A 102 -1.60 1.50 13.02
CA GLY A 102 -0.88 0.26 12.73
C GLY A 102 0.63 0.46 12.58
N ARG A 103 1.35 -0.66 12.46
CA ARG A 103 2.80 -0.63 12.23
C ARG A 103 3.12 -0.27 10.78
N VAL A 104 4.13 0.58 10.57
CA VAL A 104 4.59 1.02 9.25
C VAL A 104 6.11 1.06 9.20
N GLN A 105 6.68 0.97 8.00
CA GLN A 105 8.07 1.35 7.76
C GLN A 105 8.12 2.72 7.06
N LYS A 106 8.85 3.66 7.65
CA LYS A 106 9.03 4.99 7.08
C LYS A 106 10.24 4.98 6.15
N ILE A 107 9.99 4.99 4.85
CA ILE A 107 11.04 5.14 3.83
C ILE A 107 11.54 6.58 3.83
N THR A 108 10.59 7.51 3.87
CA THR A 108 10.78 8.94 4.19
C THR A 108 9.59 9.41 5.04
N ASP A 109 9.54 10.68 5.44
CA ASP A 109 8.36 11.25 6.13
C ASP A 109 7.09 11.29 5.24
N HIS A 110 7.25 11.15 3.92
CA HIS A 110 6.18 11.23 2.92
C HIS A 110 5.93 9.90 2.21
N ILE A 111 6.85 8.94 2.27
CA ILE A 111 6.74 7.63 1.63
C ILE A 111 6.71 6.55 2.72
N ILE A 112 5.57 5.89 2.87
CA ILE A 112 5.29 4.97 3.96
C ILE A 112 4.93 3.60 3.41
N HIS A 113 5.64 2.58 3.87
CA HIS A 113 5.30 1.19 3.61
C HIS A 113 4.30 0.70 4.68
N LEU A 114 3.13 0.26 4.22
CA LEU A 114 2.07 -0.34 5.01
C LEU A 114 2.33 -1.84 5.15
N LEU A 115 2.49 -2.32 6.38
CA LEU A 115 2.88 -3.69 6.66
C LEU A 115 1.71 -4.67 6.52
N ARG A 116 2.08 -5.91 6.19
CA ARG A 116 1.13 -7.01 5.98
C ARG A 116 0.37 -7.32 7.28
N GLY A 117 -0.96 -7.43 7.16
CA GLY A 117 -1.86 -7.84 8.23
C GLY A 117 -2.29 -6.72 9.17
N GLU A 118 -1.86 -5.49 8.92
CA GLU A 118 -2.30 -4.31 9.66
C GLU A 118 -3.67 -3.82 9.20
N ILE A 119 -4.37 -3.12 10.10
CA ILE A 119 -5.58 -2.36 9.80
C ILE A 119 -5.30 -0.91 10.14
N TYR A 120 -5.43 -0.02 9.17
CA TYR A 120 -5.16 1.40 9.32
C TYR A 120 -6.45 2.20 9.32
N THR A 121 -6.51 3.28 10.10
CA THR A 121 -7.58 4.28 10.04
C THR A 121 -7.04 5.55 9.39
N ILE A 122 -7.53 5.86 8.19
CA ILE A 122 -7.13 7.00 7.37
C ILE A 122 -8.41 7.76 6.98
N GLU A 123 -8.51 9.04 7.33
CA GLU A 123 -9.72 9.86 7.12
C GLU A 123 -11.02 9.23 7.62
N GLY A 124 -10.95 8.52 8.76
CA GLY A 124 -12.11 7.86 9.36
C GLY A 124 -12.53 6.55 8.68
N HIS A 125 -11.81 6.12 7.63
CA HIS A 125 -12.02 4.84 6.96
C HIS A 125 -10.95 3.82 7.34
N THR A 126 -11.34 2.57 7.44
CA THR A 126 -10.47 1.44 7.80
C THR A 126 -9.96 0.71 6.57
N PHE A 127 -8.65 0.46 6.54
CA PHE A 127 -7.93 -0.20 5.45
C PHE A 127 -7.17 -1.40 5.98
N PHE A 128 -7.59 -2.60 5.62
CA PHE A 128 -6.78 -3.79 5.81
C PHE A 128 -5.77 -3.91 4.65
N THR A 129 -4.51 -4.15 4.97
CA THR A 129 -3.45 -4.28 3.97
C THR A 129 -2.77 -5.64 4.02
N PHE A 130 -2.55 -6.24 2.85
CA PHE A 130 -1.81 -7.50 2.76
C PHE A 130 -1.06 -7.61 1.43
N GLY A 131 0.26 -7.46 1.51
CA GLY A 131 1.16 -7.51 0.36
C GLY A 131 1.64 -8.90 -0.02
N GLY A 132 2.63 -8.92 -0.90
CA GLY A 132 3.26 -10.13 -1.40
C GLY A 132 2.58 -10.71 -2.63
N GLY A 133 3.21 -11.77 -3.15
CA GLY A 133 2.76 -12.44 -4.36
C GLY A 133 3.70 -13.50 -4.87
N ASP A 134 3.24 -14.20 -5.91
CA ASP A 134 4.01 -15.14 -6.70
C ASP A 134 4.59 -14.42 -7.93
N SER A 135 5.92 -14.28 -7.99
CA SER A 135 6.64 -13.75 -9.15
C SER A 135 6.53 -14.71 -10.34
N THR A 136 6.06 -14.22 -11.48
CA THR A 136 6.04 -14.99 -12.73
C THR A 136 7.44 -15.15 -13.35
N ASP A 137 8.37 -14.26 -12.99
CA ASP A 137 9.76 -14.22 -13.42
C ASP A 137 10.73 -14.75 -12.34
N LYS A 138 10.22 -15.52 -11.38
CA LYS A 138 10.97 -16.05 -10.25
C LYS A 138 12.28 -16.72 -10.65
N ASP A 139 12.26 -17.59 -11.66
CA ASP A 139 13.46 -18.32 -12.10
C ASP A 139 14.54 -17.36 -12.60
N PHE A 140 14.16 -16.35 -13.38
CA PHE A 140 15.08 -15.31 -13.85
C PHE A 140 15.66 -14.48 -12.68
N ARG A 141 14.84 -14.12 -11.69
CA ARG A 141 15.31 -13.36 -10.53
C ARG A 141 16.15 -14.20 -9.57
N LEU A 142 15.89 -15.51 -9.48
CA LEU A 142 16.74 -16.46 -8.76
C LEU A 142 18.12 -16.52 -9.40
N ASP A 143 18.19 -16.68 -10.72
CA ASP A 143 19.45 -16.75 -11.47
C ASP A 143 20.28 -15.46 -11.33
N ASN A 144 19.61 -14.32 -11.20
CA ASN A 144 20.26 -13.01 -11.01
C ASN A 144 20.46 -12.62 -9.53
N GLY A 145 20.07 -13.47 -8.57
CA GLY A 145 20.21 -13.20 -7.14
C GLY A 145 19.36 -12.03 -6.63
N THR A 146 18.27 -11.69 -7.33
CA THR A 146 17.35 -10.57 -7.01
C THR A 146 15.97 -11.05 -6.57
N TRP A 147 15.76 -12.37 -6.45
CA TRP A 147 14.53 -12.96 -5.89
C TRP A 147 14.60 -13.08 -4.37
N TYR A 148 13.47 -12.85 -3.69
CA TYR A 148 13.34 -12.96 -2.24
C TYR A 148 12.22 -13.93 -1.88
N CYS A 149 12.46 -14.85 -0.94
CA CYS A 149 11.41 -15.74 -0.46
C CYS A 149 10.30 -14.99 0.28
N GLU A 150 10.63 -13.81 0.80
CA GLU A 150 9.72 -12.90 1.49
C GLU A 150 8.66 -12.26 0.59
N GLU A 151 8.76 -12.40 -0.74
CA GLU A 151 7.64 -12.12 -1.66
C GLU A 151 6.38 -12.89 -1.24
N GLN A 152 6.56 -14.11 -0.72
CA GLN A 152 5.47 -14.90 -0.15
C GLN A 152 5.26 -14.53 1.32
N PRO A 153 4.02 -14.17 1.72
CA PRO A 153 3.69 -13.97 3.12
C PRO A 153 3.91 -15.25 3.92
N SER A 154 4.57 -15.11 5.06
CA SER A 154 4.80 -16.22 5.98
C SER A 154 3.51 -16.65 6.68
N PRO A 155 3.43 -17.90 7.16
CA PRO A 155 2.30 -18.35 7.99
C PRO A 155 2.08 -17.47 9.23
N ALA A 156 3.15 -16.89 9.79
CA ALA A 156 3.06 -15.97 10.92
C ALA A 156 2.38 -14.64 10.55
N GLU A 157 2.66 -14.09 9.36
CA GLU A 157 1.99 -12.89 8.84
C GLU A 157 0.52 -13.16 8.52
N MET A 158 0.19 -14.31 7.94
CA MET A 158 -1.19 -14.73 7.71
C MET A 158 -1.97 -14.89 9.03
N ALA A 159 -1.37 -15.56 10.02
CA ALA A 159 -1.97 -15.70 11.35
C ALA A 159 -2.13 -14.35 12.06
N TYR A 160 -1.16 -13.44 11.88
CA TYR A 160 -1.22 -12.09 12.40
C TYR A 160 -2.39 -11.30 11.78
N ALA A 161 -2.56 -11.37 10.46
CA ALA A 161 -3.68 -10.77 9.75
C ALA A 161 -5.04 -11.28 10.27
N VAL A 162 -5.20 -12.60 10.40
CA VAL A 162 -6.44 -13.19 10.91
C VAL A 162 -6.74 -12.71 12.33
N ARG A 163 -5.72 -12.60 13.19
CA ARG A 163 -5.88 -12.07 14.55
C ARG A 163 -6.35 -10.62 14.55
N ASN A 164 -5.72 -9.74 13.77
CA ASN A 164 -6.09 -8.33 13.69
C ASN A 164 -7.51 -8.14 13.13
N LEU A 165 -7.84 -8.86 12.05
CA LEU A 165 -9.19 -8.85 11.48
C LEU A 165 -10.22 -9.36 12.49
N THR A 166 -9.91 -10.43 13.24
CA THR A 166 -10.81 -10.95 14.27
C THR A 166 -11.02 -9.95 15.40
N ALA A 167 -9.95 -9.28 15.86
CA ALA A 167 -10.04 -8.23 16.88
C ALA A 167 -10.87 -7.03 16.40
N ALA A 168 -10.86 -6.73 15.10
CA ALA A 168 -11.70 -5.72 14.47
C ALA A 168 -13.13 -6.21 14.13
N GLY A 169 -13.55 -7.37 14.62
CA GLY A 169 -14.89 -7.92 14.34
C GLY A 169 -15.08 -8.38 12.89
N ARG A 170 -13.98 -8.66 12.17
CA ARG A 170 -13.93 -9.04 10.75
C ARG A 170 -14.66 -8.07 9.83
N GLN A 171 -14.50 -6.79 10.11
CA GLN A 171 -15.07 -5.72 9.32
C GLN A 171 -14.04 -4.62 9.10
N VAL A 172 -13.86 -4.23 7.84
CA VAL A 172 -13.10 -3.04 7.42
C VAL A 172 -13.83 -2.37 6.26
N ASP A 173 -13.52 -1.12 5.95
CA ASP A 173 -14.15 -0.44 4.81
C ASP A 173 -13.51 -0.89 3.50
N TYR A 174 -12.18 -0.94 3.49
CA TYR A 174 -11.40 -1.28 2.29
C TYR A 174 -10.35 -2.35 2.57
N ILE A 175 -10.12 -3.19 1.56
CA ILE A 175 -8.99 -4.13 1.51
C ILE A 175 -8.04 -3.66 0.40
N VAL A 176 -6.75 -3.62 0.68
CA VAL A 176 -5.69 -3.26 -0.27
C VAL A 176 -4.63 -4.35 -0.28
N THR A 177 -4.45 -5.00 -1.42
CA THR A 177 -3.44 -6.05 -1.59
C THR A 177 -2.65 -5.83 -2.88
N HIS A 178 -1.55 -6.55 -3.05
CA HIS A 178 -0.90 -6.61 -4.36
C HIS A 178 -1.59 -7.64 -5.26
N GLN A 179 -1.65 -8.91 -4.82
CA GLN A 179 -2.38 -9.95 -5.52
C GLN A 179 -3.88 -9.99 -5.16
N PRO A 180 -4.76 -10.38 -6.10
CA PRO A 180 -6.18 -10.61 -5.83
C PRO A 180 -6.45 -11.93 -5.10
N ALA A 181 -7.63 -12.03 -4.49
CA ALA A 181 -8.25 -13.31 -4.16
C ALA A 181 -8.53 -14.15 -5.42
N MET A 182 -8.61 -15.48 -5.26
CA MET A 182 -8.74 -16.42 -6.37
C MET A 182 -9.97 -16.15 -7.24
N LYS A 183 -11.12 -15.87 -6.62
CA LYS A 183 -12.36 -15.50 -7.33
C LYS A 183 -12.19 -14.27 -8.21
N GLU A 184 -11.63 -13.19 -7.67
CA GLU A 184 -11.39 -11.95 -8.40
C GLU A 184 -10.39 -12.16 -9.53
N ARG A 185 -9.32 -12.92 -9.28
CA ARG A 185 -8.33 -13.27 -10.31
C ARG A 185 -8.99 -14.00 -11.47
N ALA A 186 -9.85 -14.98 -11.18
CA ALA A 186 -10.54 -15.76 -12.19
C ALA A 186 -11.48 -14.90 -13.06
N LEU A 187 -12.09 -13.87 -12.48
CA LEU A 187 -12.92 -12.92 -13.22
C LEU A 187 -12.10 -12.01 -14.16
N VAL A 188 -10.81 -11.79 -13.90
CA VAL A 188 -9.93 -10.95 -14.72
C VAL A 188 -9.17 -11.76 -15.76
N GLU A 189 -8.66 -12.94 -15.40
CA GLU A 189 -7.71 -13.72 -16.21
C GLU A 189 -8.24 -15.08 -16.67
N GLY A 190 -9.40 -15.52 -16.16
CA GLY A 190 -9.89 -16.88 -16.38
C GLY A 190 -9.27 -17.88 -15.41
N ILE A 191 -9.24 -19.16 -15.79
CA ILE A 191 -8.75 -20.22 -14.91
C ILE A 191 -7.24 -20.09 -14.74
N VAL A 192 -6.80 -19.90 -13.50
CA VAL A 192 -5.40 -19.76 -13.11
C VAL A 192 -5.07 -20.72 -11.96
N PRO A 193 -3.80 -21.14 -11.81
CA PRO A 193 -3.38 -21.98 -10.69
C PRO A 193 -3.63 -21.29 -9.34
N ARG A 194 -4.06 -22.09 -8.35
CA ARG A 194 -4.17 -21.65 -6.97
C ARG A 194 -2.78 -21.69 -6.31
N THR A 195 -2.52 -20.71 -5.46
CA THR A 195 -1.34 -20.61 -4.61
C THR A 195 -1.77 -20.39 -3.16
N PRO A 196 -0.93 -20.72 -2.16
CA PRO A 196 -1.27 -20.52 -0.74
C PRO A 196 -1.73 -19.09 -0.43
N LEU A 197 -1.13 -18.08 -1.08
CA LEU A 197 -1.56 -16.70 -0.91
C LEU A 197 -2.94 -16.46 -1.52
N THR A 198 -3.20 -16.90 -2.76
CA THR A 198 -4.52 -16.71 -3.37
C THR A 198 -5.62 -17.45 -2.61
N ASP A 199 -5.32 -18.60 -2.00
CA ASP A 199 -6.24 -19.35 -1.14
C ASP A 199 -6.54 -18.59 0.15
N PHE A 200 -5.50 -18.10 0.82
CA PHE A 200 -5.64 -17.25 1.99
C PHE A 200 -6.50 -16.01 1.72
N LEU A 201 -6.24 -15.31 0.60
CA LEU A 201 -7.02 -14.14 0.20
C LEU A 201 -8.47 -14.51 -0.16
N ASP A 202 -8.69 -15.67 -0.80
CA ASP A 202 -10.03 -16.19 -1.08
C ASP A 202 -10.79 -16.45 0.24
N GLU A 203 -10.16 -17.05 1.25
CA GLU A 203 -10.76 -17.20 2.58
C GLU A 203 -11.12 -15.84 3.23
N LEU A 204 -10.22 -14.85 3.14
CA LEU A 204 -10.51 -13.51 3.64
C LEU A 204 -11.72 -12.87 2.94
N SER A 205 -11.86 -13.06 1.62
CA SER A 205 -12.99 -12.54 0.85
C SER A 205 -14.35 -13.04 1.34
N HIS A 206 -14.39 -14.23 1.94
CA HIS A 206 -15.59 -14.83 2.52
C HIS A 206 -15.77 -14.49 4.01
N ALA A 207 -14.67 -14.36 4.75
CA ALA A 207 -14.69 -14.20 6.20
C ALA A 207 -14.80 -12.74 6.67
N VAL A 208 -14.43 -11.77 5.83
CA VAL A 208 -14.36 -10.34 6.18
C VAL A 208 -15.45 -9.57 5.45
N ARG A 209 -16.16 -8.69 6.15
CA ARG A 209 -17.07 -7.73 5.54
C ARG A 209 -16.33 -6.47 5.13
N TYR A 210 -16.42 -6.10 3.86
CA TYR A 210 -15.79 -4.92 3.28
C TYR A 210 -16.65 -4.26 2.18
N GLU A 211 -16.39 -2.98 1.91
CA GLU A 211 -17.07 -2.24 0.84
C GLU A 211 -16.40 -2.47 -0.52
N ARG A 212 -15.07 -2.36 -0.56
CA ARG A 212 -14.29 -2.55 -1.78
C ARG A 212 -12.90 -3.11 -1.52
N TRP A 213 -12.47 -4.01 -2.41
CA TRP A 213 -11.10 -4.53 -2.46
C TRP A 213 -10.34 -3.92 -3.64
N TYR A 214 -9.14 -3.37 -3.43
CA TYR A 214 -8.24 -2.88 -4.47
C TYR A 214 -6.97 -3.74 -4.57
N PHE A 215 -6.61 -4.14 -5.78
CA PHE A 215 -5.41 -4.95 -6.03
C PHE A 215 -4.72 -4.56 -7.33
N GLY A 216 -3.44 -4.90 -7.47
CA GLY A 216 -2.57 -4.36 -8.51
C GLY A 216 -2.08 -5.36 -9.56
N SER A 217 -1.52 -6.48 -9.09
CA SER A 217 -0.56 -7.38 -9.78
C SER A 217 -0.91 -7.91 -11.18
N LEU A 218 -2.12 -7.65 -11.68
CA LEU A 218 -2.61 -8.15 -12.96
C LEU A 218 -2.34 -7.19 -14.14
N HIS A 219 -1.78 -5.99 -13.86
CA HIS A 219 -1.52 -4.93 -14.86
C HIS A 219 -2.74 -4.58 -15.72
N LYS A 220 -3.94 -4.67 -15.16
CA LYS A 220 -5.22 -4.40 -15.83
C LYS A 220 -6.07 -3.48 -14.97
N ASN A 221 -6.71 -2.49 -15.60
CA ASN A 221 -7.78 -1.73 -14.96
C ASN A 221 -9.10 -2.47 -15.19
N LYS A 222 -9.70 -3.03 -14.13
CA LYS A 222 -10.97 -3.75 -14.24
C LYS A 222 -11.79 -3.63 -12.97
N ARG A 223 -12.93 -2.95 -13.06
CA ARG A 223 -13.92 -2.86 -12.00
C ARG A 223 -14.71 -4.16 -11.91
N LEU A 224 -14.72 -4.78 -10.73
CA LEU A 224 -15.47 -5.97 -10.38
C LEU A 224 -16.60 -5.59 -9.37
N PRO A 225 -17.57 -6.48 -9.11
CA PRO A 225 -18.70 -6.16 -8.22
C PRO A 225 -18.28 -5.67 -6.83
N HIS A 226 -17.28 -6.29 -6.21
CA HIS A 226 -16.77 -5.95 -4.87
C HIS A 226 -15.27 -5.62 -4.86
N ALA A 227 -14.63 -5.57 -6.03
CA ALA A 227 -13.20 -5.35 -6.14
C ALA A 227 -12.82 -4.49 -7.35
N HIS A 228 -11.57 -4.05 -7.42
CA HIS A 228 -11.04 -3.30 -8.55
C HIS A 228 -9.57 -3.66 -8.75
N SER A 229 -9.27 -4.22 -9.92
CA SER A 229 -7.90 -4.36 -10.43
C SER A 229 -7.43 -2.99 -10.91
N LEU A 230 -6.32 -2.48 -10.37
CA LEU A 230 -5.76 -1.17 -10.69
C LEU A 230 -4.37 -1.33 -11.29
N PHE A 231 -4.14 -0.71 -12.44
CA PHE A 231 -2.82 -0.52 -13.01
C PHE A 231 -2.55 0.97 -13.21
N THR A 232 -3.07 1.58 -14.27
CA THR A 232 -2.92 3.02 -14.52
C THR A 232 -4.04 3.88 -13.93
N ASP A 233 -5.17 3.26 -13.58
CA ASP A 233 -6.31 3.97 -13.03
C ASP A 233 -6.03 4.46 -11.61
N ILE A 234 -6.57 5.65 -11.32
CA ILE A 234 -6.49 6.27 -10.00
C ILE A 234 -7.91 6.50 -9.51
N VAL A 235 -8.32 5.76 -8.49
CA VAL A 235 -9.64 5.87 -7.88
C VAL A 235 -9.58 6.74 -6.64
N THR A 236 -10.71 7.35 -6.24
CA THR A 236 -10.83 8.08 -4.97
C THR A 236 -11.85 7.35 -4.11
N VAL A 237 -11.55 7.21 -2.83
CA VAL A 237 -12.39 6.52 -1.85
C VAL A 237 -12.71 7.42 -0.66
N GLY A 238 -13.60 6.96 0.21
CA GLY A 238 -13.92 7.63 1.47
C GLY A 238 -14.74 8.93 1.35
N LYS A 239 -15.58 9.03 0.31
CA LYS A 239 -16.48 10.16 0.09
C LYS A 239 -17.81 9.99 0.80
#